data_AF-A0A942GWG5-F1
#
_entry.id   AF-A0A942GWG5-F1
#
_cell.length_a   1.000
_cell.length_b   1.000
_cell.length_c   1.000
_cell.angle_alpha   90.00
_cell.angle_beta   90.00
_cell.angle_gamma   90.00
#
_symmetry.space_group_name_H-M   'P 1'
#
loop_
_entity.id
_entity.type
_entity.pdbx_description
1 polymer ?
#
loop_
_entity_poly.entity_id
_entity_poly.type
_entity_poly.pdbx_seq_one_letter_code
_entity_poly.pdbx_strand_id
1 'polypeptide(L)'
;MAEGEGLRQTTSKGIIALSALIIGLSFALPFKLIPPGSMGQLSPEATNLYAVTAWAGWAHFLFAYQGQSRGLLAGRSAPRILTFLALIAVALAILIGLRSVVGQGVFGAVVWAYFIDHFLKAEQFFATGKAAPETLLARWVRSYQPILTFGWLTIVLLDFGQITSYQWIVWGVSLAIGLLIISTGGWRDLIEGDRRGTFISLLFVAEAAVWGTLSGLKIPVFLAGVYTFHIAAGSFYHYLGAYFAAHARRKKGEWWLGAAGVIGINLAVGLLGYAVSHVPELRWLFPVLGAEWFTVWVGLHLVASDLYPVIRRWPQARA
;
A
#
# COMPACT_ATOMS: atom_id res chain seq x y z
N MET A 1 29.72 11.53 -4.83
CA MET A 1 28.37 11.18 -5.34
C MET A 1 28.19 9.67 -5.54
N ALA A 2 29.18 8.93 -6.03
CA ALA A 2 29.09 7.47 -6.26
C ALA A 2 28.84 6.60 -5.01
N GLU A 3 29.35 6.96 -3.82
CA GLU A 3 29.11 6.17 -2.59
C GLU A 3 27.64 6.19 -2.12
N GLY A 4 26.91 7.28 -2.42
CA GLY A 4 25.49 7.42 -2.05
C GLY A 4 24.54 6.60 -2.93
N GLU A 5 24.91 6.36 -4.20
CA GLU A 5 24.14 5.51 -5.12
C GLU A 5 24.31 4.02 -4.81
N GLY A 6 25.52 3.59 -4.45
CA GLY A 6 25.79 2.20 -4.06
C GLY A 6 25.01 1.74 -2.82
N LEU A 7 24.90 2.61 -1.81
CA LEU A 7 24.10 2.35 -0.60
C LEU A 7 22.59 2.32 -0.89
N ARG A 8 22.10 3.18 -1.79
CA ARG A 8 20.69 3.19 -2.22
C ARG A 8 20.32 1.94 -3.01
N GLN A 9 21.17 1.50 -3.94
CA GLN A 9 20.92 0.27 -4.71
C GLN A 9 20.94 -0.98 -3.82
N THR A 10 21.88 -1.08 -2.88
CA THR A 10 21.98 -2.22 -1.96
C THR A 10 20.76 -2.33 -1.05
N THR A 11 20.28 -1.20 -0.52
CA THR A 11 19.07 -1.15 0.31
C THR A 11 17.82 -1.56 -0.48
N SER A 12 17.70 -1.10 -1.73
CA SER A 12 16.55 -1.44 -2.58
C SER A 12 16.48 -2.93 -2.95
N LYS A 13 17.62 -3.59 -3.19
CA LYS A 13 17.66 -5.03 -3.46
C LYS A 13 17.28 -5.84 -2.22
N GLY A 14 17.78 -5.43 -1.05
CA GLY A 14 17.40 -6.04 0.24
C GLY A 14 15.91 -5.94 0.54
N ILE A 15 15.29 -4.78 0.29
CA ILE A 15 13.84 -4.59 0.47
C ILE A 15 13.05 -5.56 -0.42
N ILE A 16 13.41 -5.69 -1.70
CA ILE A 16 12.72 -6.61 -2.64
C ILE A 16 12.87 -8.05 -2.18
N ALA A 17 14.08 -8.48 -1.85
CA ALA A 17 14.35 -9.85 -1.41
C ALA A 17 13.57 -10.20 -0.13
N LEU A 18 13.56 -9.30 0.86
CA LEU A 18 12.80 -9.49 2.10
C LEU A 18 11.29 -9.47 1.86
N SER A 19 10.80 -8.59 0.97
CA SER A 19 9.38 -8.58 0.59
C SER A 19 8.97 -9.92 -0.01
N ALA A 20 9.74 -10.42 -0.98
CA ALA A 20 9.48 -11.71 -1.63
C ALA A 20 9.51 -12.87 -0.62
N LEU A 21 10.49 -12.88 0.30
CA LEU A 21 10.58 -13.88 1.35
C LEU A 21 9.35 -13.86 2.28
N ILE A 22 8.97 -12.68 2.76
CA ILE A 22 7.80 -12.53 3.65
C ILE A 22 6.53 -12.98 2.94
N ILE A 23 6.34 -12.61 1.68
CA ILE A 23 5.18 -13.02 0.88
C ILE A 23 5.16 -14.54 0.73
N GLY A 24 6.28 -15.14 0.31
CA GLY A 24 6.39 -16.58 0.12
C GLY A 24 6.11 -17.35 1.42
N LEU A 25 6.72 -16.92 2.54
CA LEU A 25 6.49 -17.55 3.84
C LEU A 25 5.05 -17.37 4.33
N SER A 26 4.44 -16.20 4.13
CA SER A 26 3.06 -15.94 4.55
C SER A 26 2.05 -16.77 3.74
N PHE A 27 2.29 -16.90 2.43
CA PHE A 27 1.46 -17.71 1.54
C PHE A 27 1.59 -19.20 1.86
N ALA A 28 2.81 -19.67 2.17
CA ALA A 28 3.11 -21.06 2.49
C ALA A 28 2.85 -21.45 3.96
N LEU A 29 2.21 -20.59 4.76
CA LEU A 29 1.91 -20.90 6.15
C LEU A 29 1.01 -22.15 6.23
N PRO A 30 1.42 -23.20 6.98
CA PRO A 30 0.67 -24.46 7.01
C PRO A 30 -0.56 -24.41 7.92
N PHE A 31 -0.80 -23.29 8.58
CA PHE A 31 -1.95 -23.07 9.47
C PHE A 31 -2.69 -21.79 9.07
N LYS A 32 -3.97 -21.72 9.43
CA LYS A 32 -4.86 -20.60 9.10
C LYS A 32 -4.70 -19.50 10.15
N LEU A 33 -4.45 -18.28 9.70
CA LEU A 33 -4.32 -17.10 10.55
C LEU A 33 -5.66 -16.45 10.89
N ILE A 34 -6.70 -16.72 10.10
CA ILE A 34 -8.05 -16.17 10.29
C ILE A 34 -9.06 -17.31 10.08
N PRO A 35 -10.18 -17.35 10.82
CA PRO A 35 -11.23 -18.35 10.62
C PRO A 35 -11.73 -18.43 9.17
N PRO A 36 -12.07 -19.63 8.67
CA PRO A 36 -12.61 -19.80 7.32
C PRO A 36 -13.89 -18.98 7.09
N GLY A 37 -14.06 -18.46 5.87
CA GLY A 37 -15.28 -17.77 5.44
C GLY A 37 -15.34 -16.28 5.80
N SER A 38 -14.38 -15.74 6.54
CA SER A 38 -14.36 -14.31 6.89
C SER A 38 -14.04 -13.39 5.71
N MET A 39 -13.30 -13.89 4.71
CA MET A 39 -12.93 -13.18 3.48
C MET A 39 -13.32 -14.00 2.22
N GLY A 40 -14.58 -14.44 2.17
CA GLY A 40 -15.14 -15.55 1.38
C GLY A 40 -14.83 -15.72 -0.13
N GLN A 41 -14.04 -14.86 -0.76
CA GLN A 41 -13.54 -15.04 -2.13
C GLN A 41 -12.06 -15.44 -2.20
N LEU A 42 -11.32 -15.40 -1.09
CA LEU A 42 -9.90 -15.74 -1.04
C LEU A 42 -9.66 -17.19 -0.68
N SER A 43 -8.60 -17.79 -1.26
CA SER A 43 -8.08 -19.07 -0.78
C SER A 43 -7.56 -18.93 0.67
N PRO A 44 -7.41 -20.03 1.42
CA PRO A 44 -6.76 -19.99 2.74
C PRO A 44 -5.37 -19.35 2.70
N GLU A 45 -4.57 -19.65 1.68
CA GLU A 45 -3.22 -19.13 1.47
C GLU A 45 -3.22 -17.63 1.19
N ALA A 46 -4.12 -17.17 0.32
CA ALA A 46 -4.31 -15.75 0.04
C ALA A 46 -4.84 -14.99 1.28
N THR A 47 -5.70 -15.64 2.07
CA THR A 47 -6.20 -15.10 3.35
C THR A 47 -5.07 -14.93 4.34
N ASN A 48 -4.16 -15.90 4.46
CA ASN A 48 -2.96 -15.79 5.29
C ASN A 48 -2.05 -14.65 4.84
N LEU A 49 -1.75 -14.57 3.55
CA LEU A 49 -0.94 -13.48 3.00
C LEU A 49 -1.57 -12.11 3.29
N TYR A 50 -2.88 -11.99 3.10
CA TYR A 50 -3.61 -10.75 3.37
C TYR A 50 -3.60 -10.39 4.86
N ALA A 51 -3.77 -11.37 5.76
CA ALA A 51 -3.70 -11.18 7.20
C ALA A 51 -2.35 -10.63 7.65
N VAL A 52 -1.25 -11.24 7.20
CA VAL A 52 0.10 -10.78 7.53
C VAL A 52 0.34 -9.38 6.95
N THR A 53 -0.11 -9.12 5.73
CA THR A 53 -0.02 -7.79 5.10
C THR A 53 -0.77 -6.75 5.93
N ALA A 54 -1.98 -7.05 6.39
CA ALA A 54 -2.81 -6.16 7.19
C ALA A 54 -2.18 -5.84 8.55
N TRP A 55 -1.70 -6.86 9.27
CA TRP A 55 -1.09 -6.68 10.59
C TRP A 55 0.27 -5.98 10.51
N ALA A 56 1.07 -6.28 9.47
CA ALA A 56 2.30 -5.53 9.20
C ALA A 56 2.02 -4.07 8.83
N GLY A 57 0.92 -3.81 8.11
CA GLY A 57 0.45 -2.45 7.80
C GLY A 57 0.08 -1.67 9.07
N TRP A 58 -0.58 -2.32 10.03
CA TRP A 58 -0.84 -1.73 11.34
C TRP A 58 0.44 -1.40 12.11
N ALA A 59 1.41 -2.32 12.13
CA ALA A 59 2.72 -2.04 12.70
C ALA A 59 3.36 -0.83 12.00
N HIS A 60 3.34 -0.80 10.67
CA HIS A 60 3.83 0.33 9.87
C HIS A 60 3.17 1.65 10.25
N PHE A 61 1.85 1.70 10.49
CA PHE A 61 1.17 2.91 10.93
C PHE A 61 1.74 3.45 12.25
N LEU A 62 2.09 2.59 13.22
CA LEU A 62 2.72 3.01 14.47
C LEU A 62 4.05 3.77 14.21
N PHE A 63 4.86 3.27 13.28
CA PHE A 63 6.11 3.93 12.87
C PHE A 63 5.84 5.21 12.09
N ALA A 64 4.87 5.20 11.16
CA ALA A 64 4.56 6.36 10.31
C ALA A 64 3.99 7.54 11.12
N TYR A 65 3.11 7.26 12.09
CA TYR A 65 2.50 8.29 12.95
C TYR A 65 3.50 8.98 13.88
N GLN A 66 4.67 8.38 14.15
CA GLN A 66 5.76 9.04 14.88
C GLN A 66 6.23 10.32 14.17
N GLY A 67 6.40 10.29 12.85
CA GLY A 67 6.87 11.44 12.08
C GLY A 67 5.84 12.59 12.08
N GLN A 68 4.56 12.24 11.97
CA GLN A 68 3.45 13.20 12.00
C GLN A 68 3.26 13.79 13.40
N SER A 69 3.26 12.95 14.45
CA SER A 69 3.08 13.38 15.84
C SER A 69 4.21 14.29 16.31
N ARG A 70 5.47 13.96 16.00
CA ARG A 70 6.62 14.83 16.33
C ARG A 70 6.51 16.21 15.71
N GLY A 71 6.08 16.30 14.44
CA GLY A 71 5.96 17.59 13.77
C GLY A 71 4.72 18.39 14.18
N LEU A 72 3.61 17.74 14.52
CA LEU A 72 2.44 18.40 15.13
C LEU A 72 2.77 18.97 16.51
N LEU A 73 3.43 18.17 17.37
CA LEU A 73 3.78 18.56 18.74
C LEU A 73 4.86 19.64 18.78
N ALA A 74 5.80 19.66 17.83
CA ALA A 74 6.81 20.71 17.72
C ALA A 74 6.20 22.11 17.49
N GLY A 75 5.04 22.18 16.83
CA GLY A 75 4.34 23.45 16.58
C GLY A 75 3.52 23.98 17.76
N ARG A 76 3.29 23.16 18.81
CA ARG A 76 2.54 23.47 20.06
C ARG A 76 1.21 24.23 19.90
N SER A 77 0.54 24.15 18.76
CA SER A 77 -0.77 24.80 18.55
C SER A 77 -1.90 23.80 18.80
N ALA A 78 -2.47 23.82 20.01
CA ALA A 78 -3.62 22.98 20.37
C ALA A 78 -4.77 23.07 19.34
N PRO A 79 -5.15 24.26 18.82
CA PRO A 79 -6.17 24.35 17.78
C PRO A 79 -5.87 23.52 16.53
N ARG A 80 -4.63 23.53 16.03
CA ARG A 80 -4.25 22.74 14.85
C ARG A 80 -4.30 21.24 15.09
N ILE A 81 -3.84 20.82 16.26
CA ILE A 81 -3.88 19.41 16.65
C ILE A 81 -5.34 18.96 16.72
N LEU A 82 -6.21 19.74 17.37
CA LEU A 82 -7.63 19.46 17.46
C LEU A 82 -8.30 19.44 16.09
N THR A 83 -8.02 20.40 15.21
CA THR A 83 -8.56 20.39 13.84
C THR A 83 -8.08 19.18 13.04
N PHE A 84 -6.80 18.81 13.14
CA PHE A 84 -6.28 17.60 12.49
C PHE A 84 -7.04 16.37 12.98
N LEU A 85 -7.12 16.16 14.29
CA LEU A 85 -7.83 15.02 14.88
C LEU A 85 -9.33 15.00 14.50
N ALA A 86 -9.99 16.15 14.50
CA ALA A 86 -11.38 16.26 14.08
C ALA A 86 -11.58 15.86 12.61
N LEU A 87 -10.70 16.33 11.71
CA LEU A 87 -10.76 15.95 10.30
C LEU A 87 -10.45 14.47 10.08
N ILE A 88 -9.53 13.87 10.85
CA ILE A 88 -9.29 12.43 10.83
C ILE A 88 -10.53 11.66 11.29
N ALA A 89 -11.21 12.10 12.36
CA ALA A 89 -12.43 11.46 12.84
C ALA A 89 -13.57 11.53 11.80
N VAL A 90 -13.75 12.70 11.15
CA VAL A 90 -14.72 12.88 10.06
C VAL A 90 -14.37 11.98 8.87
N ALA A 91 -13.10 11.94 8.47
CA ALA A 91 -12.64 11.07 7.39
C ALA A 91 -12.89 9.59 7.70
N LEU A 92 -12.62 9.14 8.93
CA LEU A 92 -12.91 7.77 9.35
C LEU A 92 -14.41 7.45 9.24
N ALA A 93 -15.28 8.34 9.70
CA ALA A 93 -16.73 8.14 9.59
C ALA A 93 -17.17 8.03 8.13
N ILE A 94 -16.64 8.89 7.25
CA ILE A 94 -16.91 8.84 5.81
C ILE A 94 -16.41 7.53 5.20
N LEU A 95 -15.19 7.09 5.52
CA LEU A 95 -14.61 5.86 4.98
C LEU A 95 -15.40 4.62 5.42
N ILE A 96 -15.84 4.56 6.68
CA ILE A 96 -16.72 3.49 7.19
C ILE A 96 -18.06 3.52 6.44
N GLY A 97 -18.67 4.70 6.30
CA GLY A 97 -19.92 4.88 5.57
C GLY A 97 -19.80 4.43 4.11
N LEU A 98 -18.76 4.89 3.39
CA LEU A 98 -18.49 4.49 2.02
C LEU A 98 -18.30 2.98 1.89
N ARG A 99 -17.47 2.37 2.74
CA ARG A 99 -17.28 0.91 2.75
C ARG A 99 -18.58 0.15 2.95
N SER A 100 -19.48 0.65 3.80
CA SER A 100 -20.78 0.01 4.05
C SER A 100 -21.73 0.10 2.85
N VAL A 101 -21.64 1.16 2.03
CA VAL A 101 -22.51 1.39 0.86
C VAL A 101 -22.00 0.64 -0.37
N VAL A 102 -20.70 0.70 -0.66
CA VAL A 102 -20.13 0.11 -1.90
C VAL A 102 -19.60 -1.31 -1.73
N GLY A 103 -19.52 -1.78 -0.48
CA GLY A 103 -18.96 -3.08 -0.14
C GLY A 103 -17.43 -3.10 -0.08
N GLN A 104 -16.88 -4.13 0.55
CA GLN A 104 -15.44 -4.24 0.84
C GLN A 104 -14.57 -4.32 -0.43
N GLY A 105 -15.03 -5.02 -1.48
CA GLY A 105 -14.25 -5.22 -2.70
C GLY A 105 -14.01 -3.91 -3.45
N VAL A 106 -15.08 -3.19 -3.82
CA VAL A 106 -15.01 -1.91 -4.52
C VAL A 106 -14.28 -0.87 -3.68
N PHE A 107 -14.59 -0.78 -2.39
CA PHE A 107 -13.91 0.11 -1.47
C PHE A 107 -12.40 -0.16 -1.43
N GLY A 108 -12.00 -1.42 -1.30
CA GLY A 108 -10.60 -1.83 -1.31
C GLY A 108 -9.88 -1.45 -2.60
N ALA A 109 -10.50 -1.72 -3.76
CA ALA A 109 -9.92 -1.37 -5.05
C ALA A 109 -9.66 0.14 -5.20
N VAL A 110 -10.61 0.98 -4.78
CA VAL A 110 -10.47 2.45 -4.80
C VAL A 110 -9.36 2.92 -3.85
N VAL A 111 -9.31 2.38 -2.63
CA VAL A 111 -8.25 2.71 -1.67
C VAL A 111 -6.87 2.32 -2.19
N TRP A 112 -6.74 1.15 -2.83
CA TRP A 112 -5.46 0.73 -3.41
C TRP A 112 -5.05 1.60 -4.61
N ALA A 113 -6.00 2.06 -5.42
CA ALA A 113 -5.71 3.03 -6.47
C ALA A 113 -5.19 4.37 -5.88
N TYR A 114 -5.80 4.86 -4.79
CA TYR A 114 -5.30 6.04 -4.08
C TYR A 114 -3.92 5.79 -3.44
N PHE A 115 -3.69 4.59 -2.92
CA PHE A 115 -2.41 4.20 -2.33
C PHE A 115 -1.24 4.31 -3.32
N ILE A 116 -1.43 4.07 -4.61
CA ILE A 116 -0.34 4.13 -5.61
C ILE A 116 0.29 5.54 -5.68
N ASP A 117 -0.52 6.59 -5.73
CA ASP A 117 0.01 7.97 -5.77
C ASP A 117 0.77 8.30 -4.48
N HIS A 118 0.24 7.86 -3.33
CA HIS A 118 0.92 8.01 -2.06
C HIS A 118 2.23 7.23 -2.00
N PHE A 119 2.24 5.99 -2.48
CA PHE A 119 3.41 5.12 -2.55
C PHE A 119 4.54 5.80 -3.32
N LEU A 120 4.28 6.32 -4.52
CA LEU A 120 5.29 7.01 -5.32
C LEU A 120 5.91 8.21 -4.58
N LYS A 121 5.08 9.01 -3.92
CA LYS A 121 5.52 10.17 -3.12
C LYS A 121 6.35 9.73 -1.90
N ALA A 122 5.92 8.68 -1.21
CA ALA A 122 6.59 8.20 -0.02
C ALA A 122 7.94 7.54 -0.33
N GLU A 123 8.04 6.76 -1.41
CA GLU A 123 9.31 6.16 -1.85
C GLU A 123 10.36 7.21 -2.22
N GLN A 124 9.94 8.30 -2.88
CA GLN A 124 10.85 9.42 -3.12
C GLN A 124 11.35 10.04 -1.82
N PHE A 125 10.47 10.18 -0.82
CA PHE A 125 10.84 10.68 0.51
C PHE A 125 11.75 9.72 1.28
N PHE A 126 11.55 8.41 1.17
CA PHE A 126 12.42 7.41 1.78
C PHE A 126 13.82 7.46 1.17
N ALA A 127 13.92 7.54 -0.16
CA ALA A 127 15.18 7.60 -0.87
C ALA A 127 15.97 8.91 -0.64
N THR A 128 15.29 10.07 -0.62
CA THR A 128 15.95 11.38 -0.65
C THR A 128 15.85 12.17 0.66
N GLY A 129 14.95 11.78 1.57
CA GLY A 129 14.63 12.55 2.78
C GLY A 129 13.88 13.85 2.51
N LYS A 130 13.53 14.14 1.25
CA LYS A 130 12.82 15.34 0.85
C LYS A 130 11.57 14.95 0.05
N ALA A 131 10.47 15.65 0.28
CA ALA A 131 9.38 15.66 -0.69
C ALA A 131 9.77 16.67 -1.77
N ALA A 132 9.88 16.23 -3.03
CA ALA A 132 10.18 17.17 -4.11
C ALA A 132 9.03 18.18 -4.24
N PRO A 133 9.33 19.49 -4.39
CA PRO A 133 8.32 20.45 -4.82
C PRO A 133 7.95 20.11 -6.25
N GLU A 134 6.75 19.58 -6.44
CA GLU A 134 6.27 19.12 -7.73
C GLU A 134 4.94 19.80 -8.03
N THR A 135 4.74 20.20 -9.29
CA THR A 135 3.45 20.77 -9.72
C THR A 135 2.39 19.66 -9.73
N LEU A 136 1.12 20.05 -9.58
CA LEU A 136 0.01 19.09 -9.65
C LEU A 136 0.01 18.30 -10.97
N LEU A 137 0.33 18.96 -12.08
CA LEU A 137 0.42 18.33 -13.39
C LEU A 137 1.55 17.30 -13.46
N ALA A 138 2.75 17.64 -12.98
CA ALA A 138 3.88 16.70 -12.98
C ALA A 138 3.61 15.47 -12.09
N ARG A 139 3.00 15.68 -10.90
CA ARG A 139 2.55 14.58 -10.03
C ARG A 139 1.54 13.70 -10.74
N TRP A 140 0.52 14.30 -11.36
CA TRP A 140 -0.51 13.56 -12.09
C TRP A 140 0.08 12.74 -13.23
N VAL A 141 0.98 13.33 -14.04
CA VAL A 141 1.69 12.64 -15.13
C VAL A 141 2.54 11.47 -14.62
N ARG A 142 3.15 11.57 -13.43
CA ARG A 142 3.89 10.43 -12.85
C ARG A 142 2.97 9.33 -12.33
N SER A 143 1.85 9.71 -11.71
CA SER A 143 0.97 8.78 -11.00
C SER A 143 -0.05 8.09 -11.91
N TYR A 144 -0.46 8.71 -13.04
CA TYR A 144 -1.51 8.13 -13.87
C TYR A 144 -1.12 6.78 -14.49
N GLN A 145 0.14 6.58 -14.90
CA GLN A 145 0.58 5.33 -15.54
C GLN A 145 0.39 4.12 -14.60
N PRO A 146 0.95 4.11 -13.38
CA PRO A 146 0.75 2.96 -12.48
C PRO A 146 -0.69 2.86 -11.97
N ILE A 147 -1.41 3.98 -11.78
CA ILE A 147 -2.83 3.94 -11.39
C ILE A 147 -3.68 3.29 -12.49
N LEU A 148 -3.52 3.74 -13.73
CA LEU A 148 -4.28 3.25 -14.89
C LEU A 148 -4.01 1.76 -15.13
N THR A 149 -2.73 1.37 -15.11
CA THR A 149 -2.32 -0.01 -15.39
C THR A 149 -2.66 -0.96 -14.27
N PHE A 150 -2.51 -0.56 -13.00
CA PHE A 150 -2.96 -1.37 -11.88
C PHE A 150 -4.49 -1.47 -11.80
N GLY A 151 -5.21 -0.38 -12.11
CA GLY A 151 -6.66 -0.40 -12.20
C GLY A 151 -7.15 -1.37 -13.28
N TRP A 152 -6.51 -1.34 -14.45
CA TRP A 152 -6.76 -2.30 -15.52
C TRP A 152 -6.44 -3.75 -15.12
N LEU A 153 -5.26 -3.99 -14.54
CA LEU A 153 -4.89 -5.30 -14.00
C LEU A 153 -5.92 -5.80 -12.98
N THR A 154 -6.41 -4.92 -12.10
CA THR A 154 -7.41 -5.24 -11.08
C THR A 154 -8.75 -5.65 -11.73
N ILE A 155 -9.20 -4.91 -12.74
CA ILE A 155 -10.42 -5.25 -13.51
C ILE A 155 -10.30 -6.65 -14.12
N VAL A 156 -9.14 -6.97 -14.70
CA VAL A 156 -8.90 -8.27 -15.33
C VAL A 156 -8.78 -9.41 -14.29
N LEU A 157 -8.01 -9.21 -13.22
CA LEU A 157 -7.80 -10.25 -12.19
C LEU A 157 -9.05 -10.55 -11.39
N LEU A 158 -9.92 -9.56 -11.17
CA LEU A 158 -11.19 -9.74 -10.47
C LEU A 158 -12.34 -10.10 -11.42
N ASP A 159 -12.05 -10.29 -12.72
CA ASP A 159 -13.03 -10.59 -13.76
C ASP A 159 -14.27 -9.68 -13.71
N PHE A 160 -14.03 -8.38 -13.52
CA PHE A 160 -15.12 -7.43 -13.33
C PHE A 160 -16.00 -7.38 -14.57
N GLY A 161 -17.29 -7.62 -14.40
CA GLY A 161 -18.24 -7.68 -15.52
C GLY A 161 -17.95 -8.82 -16.50
N GLN A 162 -17.28 -9.89 -16.06
CA GLN A 162 -16.90 -11.04 -16.91
C GLN A 162 -15.99 -10.63 -18.08
N ILE A 163 -15.17 -9.59 -17.89
CA ILE A 163 -14.30 -9.02 -18.94
C ILE A 163 -13.39 -10.07 -19.57
N THR A 164 -13.02 -11.11 -18.83
CA THR A 164 -12.17 -12.19 -19.32
C THR A 164 -12.83 -13.05 -20.39
N SER A 165 -14.16 -13.03 -20.49
CA SER A 165 -14.92 -13.64 -21.59
C SER A 165 -14.71 -12.92 -22.93
N TYR A 166 -14.18 -11.69 -22.90
CA TYR A 166 -13.94 -10.85 -24.07
C TYR A 166 -12.43 -10.67 -24.31
N GLN A 167 -11.74 -11.75 -24.67
CA GLN A 167 -10.27 -11.76 -24.82
C GLN A 167 -9.74 -10.67 -25.77
N TRP A 168 -10.47 -10.34 -26.84
CA TRP A 168 -10.11 -9.24 -27.75
C TRP A 168 -10.16 -7.86 -27.09
N ILE A 169 -11.09 -7.65 -26.15
CA ILE A 169 -11.13 -6.42 -25.35
C ILE A 169 -9.94 -6.40 -24.40
N VAL A 170 -9.65 -7.52 -23.73
CA VAL A 170 -8.49 -7.60 -22.83
C VAL A 170 -7.19 -7.27 -23.57
N TRP A 171 -6.97 -7.91 -24.72
CA TRP A 171 -5.82 -7.67 -25.56
C TRP A 171 -5.78 -6.23 -26.09
N GLY A 172 -6.90 -5.74 -26.64
CA GLY A 172 -6.97 -4.41 -27.26
C GLY A 172 -6.75 -3.28 -26.26
N VAL A 173 -7.33 -3.37 -25.06
CA VAL A 173 -7.12 -2.37 -23.99
C VAL A 173 -5.69 -2.44 -23.47
N SER A 174 -5.13 -3.63 -23.22
CA SER A 174 -3.73 -3.78 -22.83
C SER A 174 -2.78 -3.18 -23.87
N LEU A 175 -3.01 -3.46 -25.16
CA LEU A 175 -2.22 -2.88 -26.25
C LEU A 175 -2.36 -1.35 -26.29
N ALA A 176 -3.58 -0.82 -26.19
CA ALA A 176 -3.84 0.62 -26.21
C ALA A 176 -3.15 1.34 -25.04
N ILE A 177 -3.24 0.80 -23.81
CA ILE A 177 -2.56 1.37 -22.64
C ILE A 177 -1.03 1.27 -22.80
N GLY A 178 -0.51 0.14 -23.27
CA GLY A 178 0.92 -0.03 -23.53
C GLY A 178 1.44 0.99 -24.55
N LEU A 179 0.76 1.15 -25.68
CA LEU A 179 1.09 2.15 -26.69
C LEU A 179 1.00 3.58 -26.15
N LEU A 180 0.00 3.87 -25.31
CA LEU A 180 -0.12 5.17 -24.65
C LEU A 180 1.09 5.47 -23.76
N ILE A 181 1.52 4.50 -22.94
CA ILE A 181 2.69 4.67 -22.06
C ILE A 181 3.97 4.90 -22.87
N ILE A 182 4.19 4.08 -23.89
CA ILE A 182 5.39 4.19 -24.74
C ILE A 182 5.41 5.51 -25.52
N SER A 183 4.28 5.92 -26.11
CA SER A 183 4.16 7.14 -26.91
C SER A 183 4.23 8.44 -26.09
N THR A 184 3.86 8.40 -24.81
CA THR A 184 3.91 9.55 -23.90
C THR A 184 5.25 9.70 -23.17
N GLY A 185 6.31 9.07 -23.68
CA GLY A 185 7.68 9.22 -23.17
C GLY A 185 8.21 8.02 -22.39
N GLY A 186 7.40 6.99 -22.15
CA GLY A 186 7.82 5.79 -21.43
C GLY A 186 9.01 5.07 -22.08
N TRP A 187 9.17 5.15 -23.40
CA TRP A 187 10.35 4.61 -24.08
C TRP A 187 11.66 5.26 -23.60
N ARG A 188 11.67 6.59 -23.40
CA ARG A 188 12.84 7.32 -22.92
C ARG A 188 13.12 6.99 -21.46
N ASP A 189 12.07 6.93 -20.64
CA ASP A 189 12.17 6.56 -19.23
C ASP A 189 12.84 5.19 -19.00
N LEU A 190 12.56 4.22 -19.88
CA LEU A 190 13.17 2.88 -19.82
C LEU A 190 14.65 2.88 -20.21
N ILE A 191 15.03 3.65 -21.23
CA ILE A 191 16.42 3.73 -21.72
C ILE A 191 17.29 4.50 -20.73
N GLU A 192 16.78 5.61 -20.19
CA GLU A 192 17.51 6.50 -19.30
C GLU A 192 17.62 5.94 -17.86
N GLY A 193 16.95 4.82 -17.57
CA GLY A 193 17.03 4.09 -16.29
C GLY A 193 16.36 4.80 -15.12
N ASP A 194 15.65 5.91 -15.36
CA ASP A 194 15.27 6.84 -14.30
C ASP A 194 13.90 6.54 -13.65
N ARG A 195 13.07 5.64 -14.18
CA ARG A 195 11.68 5.49 -13.64
C ARG A 195 11.19 4.06 -13.50
N ARG A 196 11.28 3.55 -12.27
CA ARG A 196 10.60 2.32 -11.79
C ARG A 196 9.10 2.32 -12.10
N GLY A 197 8.45 3.48 -12.15
CA GLY A 197 7.02 3.62 -12.43
C GLY A 197 6.63 3.12 -13.83
N THR A 198 7.37 3.50 -14.87
CA THR A 198 7.11 3.10 -16.26
C THR A 198 7.29 1.59 -16.44
N PHE A 199 8.38 1.04 -15.88
CA PHE A 199 8.63 -0.40 -15.88
C PHE A 199 7.50 -1.19 -15.21
N ILE A 200 7.12 -0.81 -13.99
CA ILE A 200 6.03 -1.48 -13.25
C ILE A 200 4.70 -1.37 -14.01
N SER A 201 4.42 -0.22 -14.60
CA SER A 201 3.18 0.00 -15.35
C SER A 201 3.09 -0.93 -16.57
N LEU A 202 4.18 -1.08 -17.32
CA LEU A 202 4.22 -2.01 -18.46
C LEU A 202 4.17 -3.47 -18.01
N LEU A 203 4.76 -3.81 -16.86
CA LEU A 203 4.61 -5.13 -16.27
C LEU A 203 3.15 -5.43 -15.94
N PHE A 204 2.42 -4.49 -15.33
CA PHE A 204 0.98 -4.65 -15.07
C PHE A 204 0.14 -4.80 -16.34
N VAL A 205 0.48 -4.08 -17.41
CA VAL A 205 -0.17 -4.26 -18.73
C VAL A 205 0.08 -5.66 -19.28
N ALA A 206 1.34 -6.10 -19.25
CA ALA A 206 1.71 -7.43 -19.72
C ALA A 206 1.01 -8.53 -18.90
N GLU A 207 1.00 -8.40 -17.58
CA GLU A 207 0.30 -9.31 -16.69
C GLU A 207 -1.21 -9.31 -16.92
N ALA A 208 -1.85 -8.15 -17.12
CA ALA A 208 -3.26 -8.10 -17.45
C ALA A 208 -3.57 -8.86 -18.75
N ALA A 209 -2.73 -8.72 -19.79
CA ALA A 209 -2.89 -9.49 -21.02
C ALA A 209 -2.71 -11.01 -20.79
N VAL A 210 -1.67 -11.41 -20.06
CA VAL A 210 -1.37 -12.83 -19.77
C VAL A 210 -2.46 -13.47 -18.93
N TRP A 211 -2.78 -12.89 -17.77
CA TRP A 211 -3.76 -13.44 -16.85
C TRP A 211 -5.17 -13.41 -17.42
N GLY A 212 -5.53 -12.34 -18.14
CA GLY A 212 -6.82 -12.27 -18.80
C GLY A 212 -6.97 -13.30 -19.92
N THR A 213 -5.89 -13.65 -20.63
CA THR A 213 -5.91 -14.75 -21.62
C THR A 213 -5.99 -16.12 -20.93
N LEU A 214 -5.28 -16.30 -19.82
CA LEU A 214 -5.23 -17.56 -19.08
C LEU A 214 -6.43 -17.80 -18.17
N SER A 215 -7.29 -16.80 -17.95
CA SER A 215 -8.51 -16.88 -17.13
C SER A 215 -9.38 -18.10 -17.44
N GLY A 216 -9.55 -18.46 -18.72
CA GLY A 216 -10.31 -19.65 -19.14
C GLY A 216 -9.72 -20.99 -18.67
N LEU A 217 -8.46 -20.99 -18.19
CA LEU A 217 -7.76 -22.16 -17.64
C LEU A 217 -7.59 -22.09 -16.12
N LYS A 218 -8.04 -21.00 -15.46
CA LYS A 218 -7.78 -20.73 -14.05
C LYS A 218 -9.09 -20.61 -13.27
N ILE A 219 -9.09 -21.13 -12.05
CA ILE A 219 -10.20 -20.98 -11.12
C ILE A 219 -10.16 -19.53 -10.57
N PRO A 220 -11.30 -18.82 -10.43
CA PRO A 220 -11.34 -17.44 -9.92
C PRO A 220 -10.52 -17.18 -8.64
N VAL A 221 -10.46 -18.20 -7.77
CA VAL A 221 -9.66 -18.20 -6.54
C VAL A 221 -8.16 -17.96 -6.80
N PHE A 222 -7.61 -18.51 -7.90
CA PHE A 222 -6.21 -18.30 -8.28
C PHE A 222 -5.95 -16.85 -8.66
N LEU A 223 -6.82 -16.23 -9.47
CA LEU A 223 -6.66 -14.83 -9.90
C LEU A 223 -6.82 -13.85 -8.73
N ALA A 224 -7.72 -14.13 -7.78
CA ALA A 224 -7.82 -13.39 -6.53
C ALA A 224 -6.54 -13.52 -5.66
N GLY A 225 -5.89 -14.69 -5.70
CA GLY A 225 -4.58 -14.91 -5.10
C GLY A 225 -3.48 -14.06 -5.75
N VAL A 226 -3.45 -13.99 -7.09
CA VAL A 226 -2.51 -13.13 -7.84
C VAL A 226 -2.74 -11.64 -7.50
N TYR A 227 -4.00 -11.21 -7.41
CA TYR A 227 -4.33 -9.85 -6.98
C TYR A 227 -3.81 -9.55 -5.56
N THR A 228 -4.04 -10.48 -4.62
CA THR A 228 -3.56 -10.36 -3.24
C THR A 228 -2.03 -10.32 -3.16
N PHE A 229 -1.34 -11.08 -4.02
CA PHE A 229 0.11 -11.06 -4.14
C PHE A 229 0.64 -9.67 -4.51
N HIS A 230 0.01 -8.99 -5.48
CA HIS A 230 0.41 -7.64 -5.89
C HIS A 230 0.23 -6.61 -4.78
N ILE A 231 -0.89 -6.68 -4.06
CA ILE A 231 -1.14 -5.83 -2.89
C ILE A 231 -0.04 -6.05 -1.85
N ALA A 232 0.25 -7.31 -1.51
CA ALA A 232 1.27 -7.66 -0.53
C ALA A 232 2.66 -7.21 -0.97
N ALA A 233 3.00 -7.37 -2.25
CA ALA A 233 4.28 -6.92 -2.82
C ALA A 233 4.48 -5.42 -2.67
N GLY A 234 3.51 -4.61 -3.09
CA GLY A 234 3.57 -3.16 -2.92
C GLY A 234 3.61 -2.75 -1.44
N SER A 235 2.83 -3.43 -0.61
CA SER A 235 2.73 -3.15 0.83
C SER A 235 4.03 -3.46 1.57
N PHE A 236 4.59 -4.66 1.45
CA PHE A 236 5.83 -5.03 2.15
C PHE A 236 7.02 -4.24 1.64
N TYR A 237 7.08 -3.95 0.33
CA TYR A 237 8.10 -3.06 -0.21
C TYR A 237 8.05 -1.70 0.48
N HIS A 238 6.84 -1.14 0.61
CA HIS A 238 6.61 0.14 1.28
C HIS A 238 6.97 0.10 2.78
N TYR A 239 6.51 -0.93 3.49
CA TYR A 239 6.71 -1.04 4.94
C TYR A 239 8.19 -1.19 5.27
N LEU A 240 8.89 -2.07 4.55
CA LEU A 240 10.33 -2.23 4.70
C LEU A 240 11.06 -0.94 4.32
N GLY A 241 10.70 -0.29 3.21
CA GLY A 241 11.24 1.02 2.83
C GLY A 241 11.16 2.04 3.97
N ALA A 242 10.00 2.11 4.63
CA ALA A 242 9.81 2.95 5.81
C ALA A 242 10.69 2.54 6.99
N TYR A 243 10.80 1.23 7.29
CA TYR A 243 11.64 0.72 8.38
C TYR A 243 13.13 0.99 8.16
N PHE A 244 13.64 0.74 6.96
CA PHE A 244 15.03 1.04 6.60
C PHE A 244 15.31 2.55 6.67
N ALA A 245 14.39 3.38 6.16
CA ALA A 245 14.52 4.84 6.24
C ALA A 245 14.50 5.34 7.70
N ALA A 246 13.63 4.78 8.56
CA ALA A 246 13.58 5.10 9.97
C ALA A 246 14.85 4.66 10.71
N HIS A 247 15.33 3.44 10.42
CA HIS A 247 16.55 2.90 11.00
C HIS A 247 17.78 3.77 10.68
N ALA A 248 17.92 4.20 9.42
CA ALA A 248 19.01 5.07 8.99
C ALA A 248 19.00 6.44 9.68
N ARG A 249 17.84 6.91 10.14
CA ARG A 249 17.64 8.22 10.77
C ARG A 249 17.48 8.16 12.29
N ARG A 250 17.68 6.98 12.91
CA ARG A 250 17.45 6.77 14.34
C ARG A 250 18.44 7.56 15.20
N LYS A 251 17.95 8.09 16.32
CA LYS A 251 18.75 8.73 17.37
C LYS A 251 19.16 7.72 18.44
N LYS A 252 20.20 8.05 19.22
CA LYS A 252 20.64 7.24 20.37
C LYS A 252 19.47 7.05 21.35
N GLY A 253 19.19 5.82 21.73
CA GLY A 253 18.08 5.44 22.60
C GLY A 253 16.79 5.00 21.90
N GLU A 254 16.65 5.20 20.58
CA GLU A 254 15.50 4.73 19.80
C GLU A 254 15.66 3.25 19.41
N TRP A 255 15.77 2.36 20.41
CA TRP A 255 16.03 0.92 20.21
C TRP A 255 14.94 0.21 19.40
N TRP A 256 13.69 0.68 19.52
CA TRP A 256 12.53 0.13 18.84
C TRP A 256 12.52 0.39 17.32
N LEU A 257 13.34 1.33 16.84
CA LEU A 257 13.64 1.54 15.40
C LEU A 257 14.79 0.65 14.90
N GLY A 258 15.38 -0.16 15.77
CA GLY A 258 16.31 -1.23 15.40
C GLY A 258 15.59 -2.43 14.81
N ALA A 259 16.32 -3.32 14.12
CA ALA A 259 15.76 -4.53 13.54
C ALA A 259 14.98 -5.38 14.55
N ALA A 260 15.54 -5.61 15.75
CA ALA A 260 14.87 -6.35 16.82
C ALA A 260 13.58 -5.67 17.29
N GLY A 261 13.56 -4.34 17.36
CA GLY A 261 12.37 -3.57 17.72
C GLY A 261 11.26 -3.67 16.67
N VAL A 262 11.63 -3.52 15.40
CA VAL A 262 10.70 -3.67 14.27
C VAL A 262 10.12 -5.08 14.24
N ILE A 263 10.94 -6.11 14.39
CA ILE A 263 10.48 -7.51 14.47
C ILE A 263 9.53 -7.69 15.66
N GLY A 264 9.92 -7.24 16.86
CA GLY A 264 9.11 -7.36 18.07
C GLY A 264 7.74 -6.69 17.95
N ILE A 265 7.68 -5.49 17.38
CA ILE A 265 6.41 -4.77 17.17
C ILE A 265 5.53 -5.49 16.14
N ASN A 266 6.10 -5.96 15.02
CA ASN A 266 5.32 -6.71 14.02
C ASN A 266 4.79 -8.02 14.60
N LEU A 267 5.59 -8.74 15.39
CA LEU A 267 5.14 -9.95 16.09
C LEU A 267 4.03 -9.64 17.11
N ALA A 268 4.17 -8.59 17.91
CA ALA A 268 3.16 -8.20 18.89
C ALA A 268 1.82 -7.83 18.23
N VAL A 269 1.85 -7.03 17.16
CA VAL A 269 0.65 -6.65 16.39
C VAL A 269 0.05 -7.86 15.69
N GLY A 270 0.87 -8.74 15.12
CA GLY A 270 0.40 -9.97 14.47
C GLY A 270 -0.25 -10.94 15.45
N LEU A 271 0.35 -11.15 16.63
CA LEU A 271 -0.24 -11.97 17.70
C LEU A 271 -1.57 -11.38 18.20
N LEU A 272 -1.64 -10.06 18.35
CA LEU A 272 -2.87 -9.39 18.76
C LEU A 272 -3.96 -9.51 17.67
N GLY A 273 -3.59 -9.33 16.40
CA GLY A 273 -4.50 -9.56 15.27
C GLY A 273 -5.03 -10.98 15.23
N TYR A 274 -4.15 -11.97 15.38
CA TYR A 274 -4.52 -13.38 15.48
C TYR A 274 -5.48 -13.65 16.65
N ALA A 275 -5.20 -13.07 17.82
CA ALA A 275 -6.06 -13.19 18.99
C ALA A 275 -7.45 -12.57 18.73
N VAL A 276 -7.53 -11.37 18.13
CA VAL A 276 -8.80 -10.73 17.76
C VAL A 276 -9.61 -11.61 16.80
N SER A 277 -8.97 -12.34 15.91
CA SER A 277 -9.64 -13.26 14.97
C SER A 277 -10.18 -14.53 15.63
N HIS A 278 -9.64 -14.97 16.78
CA HIS A 278 -9.96 -16.27 17.37
C HIS A 278 -10.60 -16.22 18.76
N VAL A 279 -10.41 -15.13 19.50
CA VAL A 279 -10.87 -14.97 20.88
C VAL A 279 -12.15 -14.14 20.90
N PRO A 280 -13.32 -14.73 21.21
CA PRO A 280 -14.61 -14.04 21.18
C PRO A 280 -14.66 -12.76 22.02
N GLU A 281 -13.97 -12.77 23.16
CA GLU A 281 -13.89 -11.66 24.12
C GLU A 281 -13.17 -10.43 23.53
N LEU A 282 -12.35 -10.63 22.50
CA LEU A 282 -11.61 -9.56 21.82
C LEU A 282 -12.31 -9.04 20.56
N ARG A 283 -13.51 -9.54 20.23
CA ARG A 283 -14.24 -9.14 19.01
C ARG A 283 -14.59 -7.66 18.95
N TRP A 284 -14.62 -6.95 20.07
CA TRP A 284 -14.80 -5.50 20.07
C TRP A 284 -13.65 -4.75 19.39
N LEU A 285 -12.44 -5.35 19.31
CA LEU A 285 -11.29 -4.82 18.56
C LEU A 285 -11.34 -5.17 17.07
N PHE A 286 -12.29 -5.98 16.62
CA PHE A 286 -12.37 -6.43 15.23
C PHE A 286 -12.42 -5.28 14.20
N PRO A 287 -13.14 -4.16 14.42
CA PRO A 287 -13.10 -3.02 13.50
C PRO A 287 -11.71 -2.37 13.37
N VAL A 288 -10.84 -2.58 14.36
CA VAL A 288 -9.48 -2.04 14.39
C VAL A 288 -8.51 -3.06 13.78
N LEU A 289 -8.41 -4.25 14.37
CA LEU A 289 -7.36 -5.23 14.04
C LEU A 289 -7.81 -6.40 13.16
N GLY A 290 -9.11 -6.49 12.86
CA GLY A 290 -9.63 -7.43 11.87
C GLY A 290 -9.09 -7.10 10.48
N ALA A 291 -8.55 -8.11 9.79
CA ALA A 291 -7.94 -7.92 8.48
C ALA A 291 -8.94 -7.32 7.47
N GLU A 292 -10.23 -7.65 7.59
CA GLU A 292 -11.32 -7.15 6.76
C GLU A 292 -11.49 -5.62 6.80
N TRP A 293 -11.01 -4.99 7.87
CA TRP A 293 -11.07 -3.54 8.08
C TRP A 293 -9.79 -2.82 7.66
N PHE A 294 -8.74 -3.57 7.32
CA PHE A 294 -7.43 -3.02 7.04
C PHE A 294 -7.43 -1.90 5.99
N THR A 295 -8.20 -2.06 4.91
CA THR A 295 -8.30 -1.03 3.85
C THR A 295 -8.91 0.29 4.35
N VAL A 296 -9.74 0.27 5.39
CA VAL A 296 -10.24 1.52 6.02
C VAL A 296 -9.08 2.27 6.66
N TRP A 297 -8.22 1.55 7.36
CA TRP A 297 -7.06 2.12 8.04
C TRP A 297 -5.99 2.60 7.05
N VAL A 298 -5.79 1.88 5.94
CA VAL A 298 -4.99 2.37 4.80
C VAL A 298 -5.59 3.68 4.28
N GLY A 299 -6.87 3.71 3.95
CA GLY A 299 -7.54 4.93 3.47
C GLY A 299 -7.39 6.11 4.44
N LEU A 300 -7.56 5.87 5.74
CA LEU A 300 -7.40 6.88 6.76
C LEU A 300 -5.95 7.38 6.85
N HIS A 301 -4.97 6.48 6.76
CA HIS A 301 -3.56 6.82 6.73
C HIS A 301 -3.20 7.70 5.52
N LEU A 302 -3.77 7.41 4.36
CA LEU A 302 -3.59 8.21 3.14
C LEU A 302 -4.12 9.64 3.34
N VAL A 303 -5.37 9.76 3.81
CA VAL A 303 -5.99 11.05 4.12
C VAL A 303 -5.17 11.82 5.16
N ALA A 304 -4.72 11.16 6.23
CA ALA A 304 -3.88 11.78 7.26
C ALA A 304 -2.58 12.34 6.69
N SER A 305 -1.95 11.58 5.80
CA SER A 305 -0.68 11.95 5.17
C SER A 305 -0.80 13.14 4.21
N ASP A 306 -1.96 13.34 3.59
CA ASP A 306 -2.23 14.49 2.72
C ASP A 306 -2.75 15.71 3.50
N LEU A 307 -3.53 15.52 4.57
CA LEU A 307 -3.99 16.61 5.44
C LEU A 307 -2.86 17.22 6.26
N TYR A 308 -1.93 16.40 6.78
CA TYR A 308 -0.89 16.85 7.70
C TYR A 308 -0.03 18.02 7.13
N PRO A 309 0.49 17.97 5.90
CA PRO A 309 1.23 19.09 5.31
C PRO A 309 0.41 20.38 5.17
N VAL A 310 -0.90 20.27 4.92
CA VAL A 310 -1.79 21.43 4.76
C VAL A 310 -1.96 22.14 6.10
N ILE A 311 -2.33 21.40 7.15
CA ILE A 311 -2.57 21.95 8.48
C ILE A 311 -1.28 22.51 9.10
N ARG A 312 -0.14 21.85 8.86
CA ARG A 312 1.16 22.34 9.34
C ARG A 312 1.50 23.73 8.79
N ARG A 313 1.06 24.06 7.57
CA ARG A 313 1.34 25.33 6.88
C ARG A 313 0.39 26.47 7.24
N TRP A 314 -0.66 26.22 8.01
CA TRP A 314 -1.57 27.30 8.41
C TRP A 314 -0.79 28.39 9.18
N PRO A 315 -1.20 29.67 9.09
CA PRO A 315 -0.64 30.73 9.91
C PRO A 315 -0.84 30.39 11.40
N GLN A 316 0.13 30.68 12.26
CA GLN A 316 -0.15 30.64 13.69
C GLN A 316 -1.04 31.84 13.95
N ALA A 317 -2.27 31.61 14.41
CA ALA A 317 -3.05 32.70 14.97
C ALA A 317 -2.16 33.30 16.07
N ARG A 318 -1.74 34.55 15.90
CA ARG A 318 -1.01 35.27 16.93
C ARG A 318 -2.00 35.36 18.10
N ALA A 319 -1.74 34.60 19.15
CA ALA A 319 -2.43 34.73 20.43
C ALA A 319 -1.95 36.02 21.11
#